data_AF-A0A351QCU2-F1
#
_entry.id   AF-A0A351QCU2-F1
#
_cell.length_a   1.000
_cell.length_b   1.000
_cell.length_c   1.000
_cell.angle_alpha   90.00
_cell.angle_beta   90.00
_cell.angle_gamma   90.00
#
_symmetry.space_group_name_H-M   'P 1'
#
loop_
_entity.id
_entity.type
_entity.pdbx_description
1 polymer ?
#
loop_
_entity_poly.entity_id
_entity_poly.type
_entity_poly.pdbx_seq_one_letter_code
_entity_poly.pdbx_strand_id
1 'polypeptide(L)'
;MKNFLLVCPVILFFSCEFFTYTENEKFTLPYSGEWSVKTSRQPDSEEIFVIGRNFYSEVNKNEATALLAYSHSDKKIYGAIYPYGNNLTYLDGFAAEVLFSISAAAVDSDSCKNEYLSKFNWQKLMEECRVFEENVWKLDKERIMKKISSGNFKKSDLKLLE
;
A
#
# COMPACT_ATOMS: atom_id res chain seq x y z
N MET A 1 -41.27 -47.13 -32.57
CA MET A 1 -40.90 -45.69 -32.55
C MET A 1 -39.81 -45.51 -31.51
N LYS A 2 -38.60 -45.16 -31.95
CA LYS A 2 -37.44 -44.90 -31.08
C LYS A 2 -37.48 -43.43 -30.69
N ASN A 3 -37.70 -43.13 -29.40
CA ASN A 3 -37.50 -41.78 -28.88
C ASN A 3 -36.13 -41.72 -28.21
N PHE A 4 -35.17 -41.16 -28.95
CA PHE A 4 -33.87 -40.74 -28.46
C PHE A 4 -34.09 -39.49 -27.60
N LEU A 5 -33.96 -39.62 -26.27
CA LEU A 5 -33.85 -38.46 -25.39
C LEU A 5 -32.40 -37.99 -25.42
N LEU A 6 -32.18 -36.87 -26.11
CA LEU A 6 -30.92 -36.16 -26.19
C LEU A 6 -30.63 -35.56 -24.81
N VAL A 7 -29.73 -36.19 -24.06
CA VAL A 7 -29.17 -35.62 -22.83
C VAL A 7 -28.26 -34.47 -23.26
N CYS A 8 -28.74 -33.24 -23.11
CA CYS A 8 -27.96 -32.03 -23.31
C CYS A 8 -27.03 -31.89 -22.10
N PRO A 9 -25.70 -32.07 -22.21
CA PRO A 9 -24.83 -31.73 -21.10
C PRO A 9 -24.82 -30.20 -21.04
N VAL A 10 -25.46 -29.65 -20.01
CA VAL A 10 -25.23 -28.27 -19.61
C VAL A 10 -23.77 -28.20 -19.19
N ILE A 11 -22.92 -27.81 -20.15
CA ILE A 11 -21.55 -27.40 -19.88
C ILE A 11 -21.68 -26.15 -19.02
N LEU A 12 -21.62 -26.34 -17.70
CA LEU A 12 -21.40 -25.26 -16.75
C LEU A 12 -20.02 -24.70 -17.07
N PHE A 13 -20.00 -23.62 -17.83
CA PHE A 13 -18.88 -22.70 -17.87
C PHE A 13 -18.70 -22.16 -16.45
N PHE A 14 -17.90 -22.83 -15.63
CA PHE A 14 -17.28 -22.20 -14.48
C PHE A 14 -16.33 -21.16 -15.04
N SER A 15 -16.79 -19.91 -15.10
CA SER A 15 -15.91 -18.77 -15.31
C SER A 15 -14.82 -18.80 -14.24
N CYS A 16 -13.57 -18.83 -14.67
CA CYS A 16 -12.39 -18.69 -13.82
C CYS A 16 -12.42 -17.34 -13.08
N GLU A 17 -13.11 -17.24 -11.95
CA GLU A 17 -13.00 -16.11 -11.02
C GLU A 17 -12.66 -16.57 -9.59
N PHE A 18 -12.07 -17.76 -9.42
CA PHE A 18 -11.91 -18.33 -8.09
C PHE A 18 -10.71 -17.82 -7.28
N PHE A 19 -9.75 -17.10 -7.89
CA PHE A 19 -8.62 -16.51 -7.17
C PHE A 19 -8.33 -15.09 -7.65
N THR A 20 -9.02 -14.10 -7.09
CA THR A 20 -8.56 -12.71 -7.19
C THR A 20 -7.46 -12.48 -6.16
N TYR A 21 -6.28 -12.08 -6.61
CA TYR A 21 -5.14 -11.69 -5.76
C TYR A 21 -5.34 -10.30 -5.13
N THR A 22 -6.37 -9.58 -5.59
CA THR A 22 -6.74 -8.25 -5.16
C THR A 22 -8.09 -8.24 -4.44
N GLU A 23 -8.29 -7.24 -3.62
CA GLU A 23 -9.56 -6.90 -2.99
C GLU A 23 -9.74 -5.39 -2.95
N ASN A 24 -11.00 -4.96 -2.88
CA ASN A 24 -11.35 -3.55 -2.86
C ASN A 24 -11.68 -3.15 -1.43
N GLU A 25 -10.77 -2.39 -0.82
CA GLU A 25 -10.82 -2.07 0.60
C GLU A 25 -11.24 -0.64 0.85
N LYS A 26 -11.94 -0.44 1.97
CA LYS A 26 -12.34 0.89 2.41
C LYS A 26 -11.22 1.53 3.23
N PHE A 27 -10.81 2.71 2.82
CA PHE A 27 -9.84 3.54 3.52
C PHE A 27 -10.50 4.82 4.05
N THR A 28 -9.97 5.31 5.16
CA THR A 28 -10.50 6.48 5.87
C THR A 28 -9.43 7.54 6.03
N LEU A 29 -9.75 8.74 5.57
CA LEU A 29 -8.95 9.97 5.69
C LEU A 29 -9.16 10.60 7.07
N PRO A 30 -8.19 11.38 7.57
CA PRO A 30 -8.24 11.96 8.92
C PRO A 30 -9.47 12.87 9.11
N TYR A 31 -9.83 13.62 8.07
CA TYR A 31 -10.98 14.53 8.04
C TYR A 31 -11.60 14.56 6.64
N SER A 32 -12.80 15.14 6.54
CA SER A 32 -13.47 15.35 5.25
C SER A 32 -12.81 16.51 4.50
N GLY A 33 -12.47 16.33 3.23
CA GLY A 33 -11.82 17.37 2.43
C GLY A 33 -11.61 16.96 0.98
N GLU A 34 -10.74 17.69 0.29
CA GLU A 34 -10.26 17.38 -1.06
C GLU A 34 -8.86 16.78 -0.97
N TRP A 35 -8.69 15.61 -1.59
CA TRP A 35 -7.49 14.80 -1.47
C TRP A 35 -7.09 14.22 -2.82
N SER A 36 -5.78 14.12 -3.02
CA SER A 36 -5.19 13.25 -4.04
C SER A 36 -4.64 12.00 -3.36
N VAL A 37 -4.96 10.81 -3.86
CA VAL A 37 -4.48 9.55 -3.30
C VAL A 37 -3.65 8.76 -4.31
N LYS A 38 -2.53 8.21 -3.86
CA LYS A 38 -1.66 7.28 -4.60
C LYS A 38 -1.51 5.96 -3.87
N THR A 39 -1.22 4.90 -4.62
CA THR A 39 -0.95 3.57 -4.07
C THR A 39 0.34 3.00 -4.60
N SER A 40 1.08 2.25 -3.78
CA SER A 40 2.32 1.59 -4.21
C SER A 40 2.09 0.40 -5.13
N ARG A 41 0.84 -0.03 -5.30
CA ARG A 41 0.46 -1.10 -6.23
C ARG A 41 0.60 -0.65 -7.68
N GLN A 42 0.32 0.63 -7.95
CA GLN A 42 0.50 1.25 -9.25
C GLN A 42 1.12 2.65 -9.05
N PRO A 43 2.42 2.72 -8.73
CA PRO A 43 3.07 3.98 -8.36
C PRO A 43 3.06 5.04 -9.48
N ASP A 44 2.96 4.59 -10.74
CA ASP A 44 2.91 5.43 -11.94
C ASP A 44 1.48 5.72 -12.43
N SER A 45 0.44 5.22 -11.74
CA SER A 45 -0.94 5.52 -12.13
C SER A 45 -1.32 6.96 -11.83
N GLU A 46 -2.41 7.40 -12.46
CA GLU A 46 -3.08 8.64 -12.09
C GLU A 46 -3.52 8.64 -10.62
N GLU A 47 -3.56 9.84 -10.04
CA GLU A 47 -4.03 10.05 -8.67
C GLU A 47 -5.55 9.83 -8.57
N ILE A 48 -5.97 9.15 -7.51
CA ILE A 48 -7.38 9.04 -7.17
C ILE A 48 -7.79 10.34 -6.49
N PHE A 49 -8.64 11.13 -7.14
CA PHE A 49 -9.21 12.32 -6.51
C PHE A 49 -10.37 11.93 -5.59
N VAL A 50 -10.33 12.39 -4.34
CA VAL A 50 -11.33 12.06 -3.31
C VAL A 50 -11.90 13.35 -2.73
N ILE A 51 -13.22 13.49 -2.80
CA ILE A 51 -13.97 14.49 -2.04
C ILE A 51 -14.69 13.76 -0.89
N GLY A 52 -14.36 14.12 0.34
CA GLY A 52 -14.95 13.54 1.54
C GLY A 52 -13.91 12.92 2.47
N ARG A 53 -14.33 11.88 3.18
CA ARG A 53 -13.51 11.22 4.23
C ARG A 53 -13.17 9.77 3.93
N ASN A 54 -13.89 9.09 3.04
CA ASN A 54 -13.66 7.69 2.74
C ASN A 54 -13.50 7.49 1.24
N PHE A 55 -12.68 6.53 0.87
CA PHE A 55 -12.52 6.08 -0.50
C PHE A 55 -12.31 4.56 -0.52
N TYR A 56 -12.44 3.99 -1.71
CA TYR A 56 -12.20 2.57 -1.95
C TYR A 56 -11.01 2.45 -2.90
N SER A 57 -10.13 1.48 -2.64
CA SER A 57 -8.99 1.21 -3.49
C SER A 57 -8.71 -0.28 -3.58
N GLU A 58 -8.29 -0.71 -4.77
CA GLU A 58 -7.90 -2.09 -5.00
C GLU A 58 -6.48 -2.33 -4.48
N VAL A 59 -6.34 -3.24 -3.51
CA VAL A 59 -5.09 -3.64 -2.86
C VAL A 59 -4.83 -5.13 -3.03
N ASN A 60 -3.59 -5.56 -2.85
CA ASN A 60 -3.23 -6.98 -2.90
C ASN A 60 -3.53 -7.64 -1.52
N LYS A 61 -4.21 -8.79 -1.52
CA LYS A 61 -4.70 -9.45 -0.28
C LYS A 61 -3.63 -9.83 0.73
N ASN A 62 -2.43 -10.18 0.25
CA ASN A 62 -1.35 -10.75 1.07
C ASN A 62 -0.06 -9.95 0.96
N GLU A 63 -0.12 -8.70 0.49
CA GLU A 63 1.06 -7.88 0.26
C GLU A 63 0.89 -6.49 0.83
N ALA A 64 1.98 -5.96 1.40
CA ALA A 64 1.99 -4.62 1.92
C ALA A 64 1.76 -3.60 0.80
N THR A 65 0.68 -2.84 0.89
CA THR A 65 0.37 -1.77 -0.06
C THR A 65 0.38 -0.44 0.70
N ALA A 66 1.28 0.48 0.31
CA ALA A 66 1.25 1.83 0.84
C ALA A 66 0.15 2.63 0.14
N LEU A 67 -0.61 3.38 0.95
CA LEU A 67 -1.52 4.42 0.50
C LEU A 67 -1.00 5.77 0.99
N LEU A 68 -0.91 6.72 0.08
CA LEU A 68 -0.53 8.10 0.36
C LEU A 68 -1.68 9.03 -0.02
N ALA A 69 -2.12 9.86 0.91
CA ALA A 69 -3.11 10.91 0.67
C ALA A 69 -2.47 12.28 0.88
N TYR A 70 -2.52 13.10 -0.15
CA TYR A 70 -2.06 14.48 -0.15
C TYR A 70 -3.24 15.38 0.12
N SER A 71 -3.21 16.08 1.25
CA SER A 71 -4.24 17.05 1.59
C SER A 71 -4.06 18.33 0.78
N HIS A 72 -5.14 18.81 0.17
CA HIS A 72 -5.14 20.11 -0.51
C HIS A 72 -5.25 21.28 0.49
N SER A 73 -5.64 21.02 1.75
CA SER A 73 -5.84 22.06 2.77
C SER A 73 -4.60 22.33 3.62
N ASP A 74 -4.02 21.29 4.25
CA ASP A 74 -2.88 21.44 5.17
C ASP A 74 -1.53 21.12 4.52
N LYS A 75 -1.53 20.67 3.25
CA LYS A 75 -0.34 20.28 2.48
C LYS A 75 0.52 19.20 3.14
N LYS A 76 -0.04 18.47 4.12
CA LYS A 76 0.60 17.30 4.73
C LYS A 76 0.30 16.06 3.92
N ILE A 77 1.20 15.10 4.03
CA ILE A 77 1.04 13.75 3.49
C ILE A 77 0.55 12.87 4.63
N TYR A 78 -0.53 12.15 4.38
CA TYR A 78 -1.07 11.14 5.28
C TYR A 78 -0.92 9.78 4.60
N GLY A 79 -0.83 8.71 5.39
CA GLY A 79 -0.73 7.41 4.80
C GLY A 79 -1.08 6.28 5.73
N ALA A 80 -1.12 5.09 5.14
CA ALA A 80 -1.33 3.82 5.80
C ALA A 80 -0.65 2.73 4.99
N ILE A 81 -0.39 1.59 5.62
CA ILE A 81 0.08 0.38 4.95
C ILE A 81 -0.95 -0.72 5.17
N TYR A 82 -1.65 -1.12 4.11
CA TYR A 82 -2.51 -2.31 4.12
C TYR A 82 -1.63 -3.58 4.23
N PRO A 83 -2.02 -4.64 4.98
CA PRO A 83 -3.24 -4.80 5.78
C PRO A 83 -3.11 -4.29 7.23
N TYR A 84 -2.03 -3.58 7.57
CA TYR A 84 -1.74 -3.17 8.95
C TYR A 84 -2.54 -1.93 9.39
N GLY A 85 -3.19 -1.22 8.46
CA GLY A 85 -4.13 -0.16 8.76
C GLY A 85 -4.89 0.38 7.55
N ASN A 86 -6.13 0.78 7.77
CA ASN A 86 -7.00 1.40 6.76
C ASN A 86 -7.31 2.89 7.07
N ASN A 87 -6.91 3.37 8.25
CA ASN A 87 -7.04 4.78 8.63
C ASN A 87 -5.73 5.49 8.26
N LEU A 88 -5.80 6.45 7.35
CA LEU A 88 -4.64 7.23 6.94
C LEU A 88 -4.33 8.28 8.00
N THR A 89 -3.11 8.24 8.52
CA THR A 89 -2.64 9.16 9.58
C THR A 89 -1.36 9.86 9.17
N TYR A 90 -1.09 11.00 9.80
CA TYR A 90 0.14 11.76 9.56
C TYR A 90 1.38 10.99 10.03
N LEU A 91 1.25 10.25 11.14
CA LEU A 91 2.33 9.47 11.74
C LEU A 91 2.69 8.23 10.90
N ASP A 92 1.69 7.59 10.29
CA ASP A 92 1.90 6.45 9.40
C ASP A 92 2.29 6.86 7.99
N GLY A 93 2.07 8.13 7.63
CA GLY A 93 2.40 8.69 6.31
C GLY A 93 3.86 8.51 5.95
N PHE A 94 4.79 8.68 6.90
CA PHE A 94 6.22 8.51 6.62
C PHE A 94 6.57 7.05 6.27
N ALA A 95 6.09 6.09 7.06
CA ALA A 95 6.35 4.67 6.80
C ALA A 95 5.73 4.22 5.46
N ALA A 96 4.52 4.70 5.17
CA ALA A 96 3.87 4.49 3.88
C ALA A 96 4.68 5.12 2.74
N GLU A 97 5.26 6.31 2.93
CA GLU A 97 6.07 6.99 1.91
C GLU A 97 7.36 6.22 1.63
N VAL A 98 7.99 5.64 2.65
CA VAL A 98 9.15 4.76 2.51
C VAL A 98 8.80 3.56 1.63
N LEU A 99 7.71 2.83 1.95
CA LEU A 99 7.26 1.69 1.14
C LEU A 99 6.95 2.13 -0.29
N PHE A 100 6.15 3.18 -0.46
CA PHE A 100 5.79 3.72 -1.78
C PHE A 100 7.03 4.05 -2.61
N SER A 101 8.00 4.76 -2.03
CA SER A 101 9.22 5.17 -2.73
C SER A 101 10.08 3.97 -3.13
N ILE A 102 10.15 2.94 -2.29
CA ILE A 102 10.88 1.71 -2.63
C ILE A 102 10.16 0.95 -3.76
N SER A 103 8.83 0.83 -3.69
CA SER A 103 8.01 0.19 -4.72
C SER A 103 8.10 0.91 -6.06
N ALA A 104 8.01 2.24 -6.08
CA ALA A 104 8.20 3.06 -7.27
C ALA A 104 9.61 2.84 -7.89
N ALA A 105 10.65 2.82 -7.05
CA ALA A 105 12.00 2.50 -7.50
C ALA A 105 12.21 1.01 -7.83
N ALA A 106 11.23 0.13 -7.59
CA ALA A 106 11.32 -1.30 -7.84
C ALA A 106 10.68 -1.73 -9.16
N VAL A 107 9.83 -0.89 -9.76
CA VAL A 107 9.17 -1.14 -11.06
C VAL A 107 10.19 -1.53 -12.15
N ASP A 108 11.42 -1.02 -12.06
CA ASP A 108 12.50 -1.29 -13.01
C ASP A 108 13.59 -2.27 -12.52
N SER A 109 13.41 -2.97 -11.38
CA SER A 109 14.50 -3.66 -10.69
C SER A 109 14.30 -5.18 -10.42
N ASP A 110 15.38 -5.85 -10.00
CA ASP A 110 15.48 -7.30 -9.75
C ASP A 110 14.34 -7.90 -8.91
N SER A 111 13.86 -9.07 -9.34
CA SER A 111 12.81 -9.87 -8.67
C SER A 111 13.10 -10.17 -7.20
N CYS A 112 14.37 -10.26 -6.82
CA CYS A 112 14.80 -10.52 -5.44
C CYS A 112 14.45 -9.37 -4.47
N LYS A 113 14.42 -8.12 -4.96
CA LYS A 113 14.04 -6.94 -4.17
C LYS A 113 12.57 -7.02 -3.76
N ASN A 114 11.69 -7.47 -4.66
CA ASN A 114 10.27 -7.61 -4.40
C ASN A 114 9.97 -8.70 -3.36
N GLU A 115 10.72 -9.81 -3.38
CA GLU A 115 10.57 -10.88 -2.39
C GLU A 115 11.02 -10.45 -0.98
N TYR A 116 12.07 -9.63 -0.86
CA TYR A 116 12.46 -9.11 0.45
C TYR A 116 11.41 -8.14 1.01
N LEU A 117 10.89 -7.25 0.17
CA LEU A 117 9.91 -6.24 0.60
C LEU A 117 8.61 -6.88 1.08
N SER A 118 8.18 -7.99 0.49
CA SER A 118 6.99 -8.71 0.97
C SER A 118 7.20 -9.36 2.34
N LYS A 119 8.45 -9.68 2.71
CA LYS A 119 8.80 -10.28 4.02
C LYS A 119 9.17 -9.24 5.09
N PHE A 120 9.39 -7.98 4.70
CA PHE A 120 9.75 -6.93 5.64
C PHE A 120 8.60 -6.65 6.61
N ASN A 121 8.92 -6.46 7.89
CA ASN A 121 7.91 -6.21 8.92
C ASN A 121 7.48 -4.73 8.91
N TRP A 122 6.58 -4.38 7.98
CA TRP A 122 6.05 -3.02 7.80
C TRP A 122 5.25 -2.55 9.01
N GLN A 123 4.49 -3.43 9.67
CA GLN A 123 3.77 -3.09 10.90
C GLN A 123 4.72 -2.55 11.97
N LYS A 124 5.84 -3.26 12.21
CA LYS A 124 6.84 -2.83 13.17
C LYS A 124 7.52 -1.52 12.78
N LEU A 125 7.74 -1.29 11.47
CA LEU A 125 8.24 0.02 11.02
C LEU A 125 7.26 1.14 11.36
N MET A 126 5.97 0.96 11.12
CA MET A 126 4.94 1.95 11.49
C MET A 126 4.96 2.24 12.99
N GLU A 127 5.01 1.21 13.83
CA GLU A 127 5.09 1.33 15.28
C GLU A 127 6.32 2.13 15.73
N GLU A 128 7.49 1.83 15.17
CA GLU A 128 8.74 2.52 15.50
C GLU A 128 8.77 3.97 14.98
N CYS A 129 8.17 4.24 13.82
CA CYS A 129 8.02 5.59 13.27
C CYS A 129 7.12 6.46 14.17
N ARG A 130 6.03 5.91 14.73
CA ARG A 130 5.12 6.65 15.62
C ARG A 130 5.79 7.18 16.88
N VAL A 131 6.88 6.56 17.35
CA VAL A 131 7.66 7.02 18.53
C VAL A 131 8.26 8.41 18.31
N PHE A 132 8.46 8.83 17.05
CA PHE A 132 9.00 10.15 16.71
C PHE A 132 7.94 11.26 16.64
N GLU A 133 6.65 10.90 16.75
CA GLU A 133 5.52 11.83 16.69
C GLU A 133 5.63 12.79 15.49
N GLU A 134 5.46 14.10 15.70
CA GLU A 134 5.58 15.13 14.66
C GLU A 134 6.98 15.20 14.02
N ASN A 135 8.02 14.65 14.66
CA ASN A 135 9.38 14.62 14.10
C ASN A 135 9.60 13.44 13.14
N VAL A 136 8.61 12.56 12.92
CA VAL A 136 8.77 11.41 12.01
C VAL A 136 9.23 11.82 10.61
N TRP A 137 8.79 12.99 10.13
CA TRP A 137 9.17 13.53 8.82
C TRP A 137 10.58 14.12 8.75
N LYS A 138 11.28 14.18 9.88
CA LYS A 138 12.70 14.54 9.95
C LYS A 138 13.61 13.31 9.95
N LEU A 139 13.07 12.09 9.86
CA LEU A 139 13.87 10.88 9.72
C LEU A 139 14.60 10.87 8.37
N ASP A 140 15.81 10.31 8.35
CA ASP A 140 16.62 10.11 7.15
C ASP A 140 16.00 9.04 6.23
N LYS A 141 15.04 9.48 5.41
CA LYS A 141 14.27 8.64 4.49
C LYS A 141 15.19 7.87 3.54
N GLU A 142 16.20 8.52 2.97
CA GLU A 142 17.11 7.90 2.00
C GLU A 142 17.91 6.76 2.63
N ARG A 143 18.45 6.97 3.83
CA ARG A 143 19.14 5.92 4.58
C ARG A 143 18.21 4.76 4.88
N ILE A 144 17.00 5.03 5.36
CA ILE A 144 16.01 4.01 5.68
C ILE A 144 15.68 3.19 4.43
N MET A 145 15.36 3.86 3.32
CA MET A 145 15.06 3.21 2.04
C MET A 145 16.21 2.32 1.56
N LYS A 146 17.46 2.82 1.61
CA LYS A 146 18.65 2.07 1.21
C LYS A 146 18.87 0.84 2.10
N LYS A 147 18.73 1.00 3.41
CA LYS A 147 18.93 -0.08 4.38
C LYS A 147 17.87 -1.17 4.25
N ILE A 148 16.59 -0.79 4.08
CA ILE A 148 15.50 -1.73 3.82
C ILE A 148 15.76 -2.45 2.50
N SER A 149 16.02 -1.73 1.40
CA SER A 149 16.24 -2.33 0.08
C SER A 149 17.45 -3.29 0.05
N SER A 150 18.47 -3.06 0.89
CA SER A 150 19.65 -3.93 1.01
C SER A 150 19.49 -5.11 1.98
N GLY A 151 18.34 -5.26 2.65
CA GLY A 151 18.13 -6.31 3.65
C GLY A 151 18.86 -6.12 4.99
N ASN A 152 19.36 -4.92 5.27
CA ASN A 152 20.26 -4.63 6.40
C ASN A 152 19.69 -3.61 7.39
N PHE A 153 18.37 -3.37 7.34
CA PHE A 153 17.70 -2.40 8.19
C PHE A 153 17.67 -2.82 9.66
N LYS A 154 18.05 -1.89 10.55
CA LYS A 154 17.96 -2.06 12.01
C LYS A 154 17.29 -0.84 12.62
N LYS A 155 16.73 -0.99 13.83
CA LYS A 155 16.12 0.13 14.57
C LYS A 155 17.05 1.35 14.72
N SER A 156 18.36 1.13 14.86
CA SER A 156 19.37 2.20 14.93
C SER A 156 19.55 3.01 13.65
N ASP A 157 18.94 2.59 12.54
CA ASP A 157 18.91 3.35 11.29
C ASP A 157 17.78 4.39 11.26
N LEU A 158 16.83 4.36 12.20
CA LEU A 158 15.85 5.43 12.42
C LEU A 158 16.55 6.60 13.12
N LYS A 159 17.14 7.47 12.31
CA LYS A 159 17.84 8.68 12.77
C LYS A 159 17.19 9.91 12.17
N LEU A 160 17.11 10.97 12.98
CA LEU A 160 16.74 12.29 12.50
C LEU A 160 17.89 12.85 11.64
N LEU A 161 17.53 13.60 10.62
CA LEU A 161 18.45 14.46 9.88
C LEU A 161 18.99 15.51 10.86
N GLU A 162 20.32 15.59 10.98
CA GLU A 162 21.03 16.61 11.74
C GLU A 162 20.92 17.98 11.07
#